data_AF-A0A7V8QPM9-F1
#
_entry.id   AF-A0A7V8QPM9-F1
#
_cell.length_a   1.000
_cell.length_b   1.000
_cell.length_c   1.000
_cell.angle_alpha   90.00
_cell.angle_beta   90.00
_cell.angle_gamma   90.00
#
_symmetry.space_group_name_H-M   'P 1'
#
loop_
_entity.id
_entity.type
_entity.pdbx_description
1 polymer ?
#
loop_
_entity_poly.entity_id
_entity_poly.type
_entity_poly.pdbx_seq_one_letter_code
_entity_poly.pdbx_strand_id
1 'polypeptide(L)'
;KKKPSKKIYNYNVMNTKLILNYVLFKTGDDNFQKLLDKVFREKAKTEDIVYFFSIDNNPQNGIENMFYATRFDYLRIAKAIMDDYQNNTCVGKYLKEIYDRRIPKSINPNDDLKVEPEFNRTYSYGGQFHLDYPGLKDKIVFGMGGYGGKAILIDVEDSRIVVLNSMHYNNDRYKYNHKKLLIDPIKYGKKSFK
;
A
#
# COMPACT_ATOMS: atom_id res chain seq x y z
N LYS A 1 32.67 3.62 18.87
CA LYS A 1 31.60 3.24 17.93
C LYS A 1 30.32 3.98 18.31
N LYS A 2 29.74 4.82 17.44
CA LYS A 2 28.42 5.44 17.70
C LYS A 2 27.36 4.34 17.78
N LYS A 3 26.54 4.35 18.83
CA LYS A 3 25.35 3.50 18.87
C LYS A 3 24.38 4.01 17.80
N PRO A 4 23.81 3.14 16.96
CA PRO A 4 22.79 3.54 16.02
C PRO A 4 21.60 4.17 16.77
N SER A 5 20.95 5.15 16.14
CA SER A 5 19.77 5.80 16.72
C SER A 5 18.63 4.79 16.91
N LYS A 6 17.67 5.13 17.79
CA LYS A 6 16.44 4.35 17.92
C LYS A 6 15.72 4.31 16.56
N LYS A 7 15.19 3.14 16.21
CA LYS A 7 14.38 2.96 15.00
C LYS A 7 13.03 3.64 15.24
N ILE A 8 12.83 4.79 14.59
CA ILE A 8 11.60 5.58 14.66
C ILE A 8 10.96 5.57 13.28
N TYR A 9 9.65 5.36 13.23
CA TYR A 9 8.90 5.48 11.98
C TYR A 9 8.94 6.93 11.48
N ASN A 10 9.33 7.09 10.22
CA ASN A 10 9.20 8.35 9.49
C ASN A 10 8.87 8.03 8.04
N TYR A 11 7.69 8.46 7.59
CA TYR A 11 7.25 8.21 6.23
C TYR A 11 8.10 9.05 5.26
N ASN A 12 8.72 8.38 4.28
CA ASN A 12 9.53 9.05 3.26
C ASN A 12 9.41 8.34 1.92
N VAL A 13 8.83 9.04 0.94
CA VAL A 13 8.62 8.54 -0.43
C VAL A 13 9.93 8.18 -1.14
N MET A 14 11.04 8.82 -0.78
CA MET A 14 12.36 8.55 -1.36
C MET A 14 12.79 7.10 -1.10
N ASN A 15 12.38 6.51 0.03
CA ASN A 15 12.69 5.11 0.32
C ASN A 15 12.03 4.18 -0.71
N THR A 16 10.76 4.44 -1.06
CA THR A 16 10.04 3.66 -2.09
C THR A 16 10.68 3.84 -3.45
N LYS A 17 11.04 5.08 -3.82
CA LYS A 17 11.75 5.39 -5.07
C LYS A 17 13.11 4.67 -5.15
N LEU A 18 13.88 4.68 -4.08
CA LEU A 18 15.18 3.99 -4.00
C LEU A 18 15.02 2.48 -4.20
N ILE A 19 14.05 1.84 -3.52
CA ILE A 19 13.79 0.40 -3.65
C ILE A 19 13.41 0.06 -5.09
N LEU A 20 12.51 0.83 -5.71
CA LEU A 20 12.07 0.59 -7.08
C LEU A 20 13.21 0.72 -8.09
N ASN A 21 14.04 1.75 -7.96
CA ASN A 21 15.21 1.93 -8.81
C ASN A 21 16.29 0.87 -8.56
N TYR A 22 16.41 0.35 -7.33
CA TYR A 22 17.27 -0.80 -7.06
C TYR A 22 16.76 -2.05 -7.77
N VAL A 23 15.45 -2.29 -7.81
CA VAL A 23 14.87 -3.39 -8.61
C VAL A 23 15.22 -3.19 -10.07
N LEU A 24 14.96 -2.00 -10.65
CA LEU A 24 15.31 -1.66 -12.03
C LEU A 24 16.78 -1.98 -12.34
N PHE A 25 17.71 -1.46 -11.54
CA PHE A 25 19.14 -1.71 -11.66
C PHE A 25 19.50 -3.20 -11.61
N LYS A 26 18.87 -3.97 -10.70
CA LYS A 26 19.15 -5.40 -10.55
C LYS A 26 18.57 -6.25 -11.67
N THR A 27 17.43 -5.86 -12.26
CA THR A 27 16.87 -6.53 -13.44
C THR A 27 17.58 -6.17 -14.74
N GLY A 28 18.09 -4.94 -14.82
CA GLY A 28 18.53 -4.32 -16.08
C GLY A 28 17.34 -3.86 -16.92
N ASP A 29 17.55 -2.78 -17.66
CA ASP A 29 16.50 -2.05 -18.40
C ASP A 29 15.75 -2.97 -19.39
N ASP A 30 16.48 -3.78 -20.16
CA ASP A 30 15.93 -4.70 -21.16
C ASP A 30 15.01 -5.79 -20.59
N ASN A 31 15.09 -6.05 -19.29
CA ASN A 31 14.28 -7.07 -18.61
C ASN A 31 13.28 -6.48 -17.62
N PHE A 32 13.33 -5.18 -17.37
CA PHE A 32 12.42 -4.56 -16.41
C PHE A 32 10.96 -4.69 -16.85
N GLN A 33 10.65 -4.42 -18.12
CA GLN A 33 9.29 -4.60 -18.64
C GLN A 33 8.84 -6.07 -18.55
N LYS A 34 9.73 -7.04 -18.79
CA LYS A 34 9.41 -8.47 -18.62
C LYS A 34 9.10 -8.82 -17.16
N LEU A 35 9.79 -8.20 -16.20
CA LEU A 35 9.46 -8.34 -14.78
C LEU A 35 8.07 -7.76 -14.50
N LEU A 36 7.76 -6.55 -15.00
CA LEU A 36 6.44 -5.94 -14.81
C LEU A 36 5.34 -6.80 -15.42
N ASP A 37 5.53 -7.34 -16.62
CA ASP A 37 4.59 -8.24 -17.27
C ASP A 37 4.34 -9.51 -16.44
N LYS A 38 5.40 -10.11 -15.87
CA LYS A 38 5.27 -11.26 -14.97
C LYS A 38 4.48 -10.93 -13.71
N VAL A 39 4.74 -9.77 -13.10
CA VAL A 39 4.10 -9.35 -11.85
C VAL A 39 2.65 -8.94 -12.07
N PHE A 40 2.38 -8.05 -13.02
CA PHE A 40 1.07 -7.44 -13.21
C PHE A 40 0.19 -8.27 -14.14
N ARG A 41 0.69 -8.64 -15.32
CA ARG A 41 -0.13 -9.29 -16.35
C ARG A 41 -0.25 -10.80 -16.12
N GLU A 42 0.85 -11.50 -15.85
CA GLU A 42 0.83 -12.95 -15.68
C GLU A 42 0.35 -13.36 -14.29
N LYS A 43 0.82 -12.70 -13.23
CA LYS A 43 0.45 -13.03 -11.85
C LYS A 43 -0.82 -12.33 -11.40
N ALA A 44 -0.84 -10.99 -11.41
CA ALA A 44 -2.02 -10.26 -10.96
C ALA A 44 -3.17 -10.27 -11.99
N LYS A 45 -2.94 -10.72 -13.22
CA LYS A 45 -3.96 -10.80 -14.28
C LYS A 45 -4.56 -9.44 -14.65
N THR A 46 -3.78 -8.36 -14.56
CA THR A 46 -4.23 -7.05 -15.03
C THR A 46 -4.57 -7.09 -16.52
N GLU A 47 -5.63 -6.38 -16.91
CA GLU A 47 -6.04 -6.26 -18.30
C GLU A 47 -5.25 -5.16 -19.01
N ASP A 48 -5.01 -4.04 -18.33
CA ASP A 48 -4.21 -2.95 -18.86
C ASP A 48 -2.74 -3.05 -18.42
N ILE A 49 -1.89 -2.33 -19.15
CA ILE A 49 -0.47 -2.21 -18.84
C ILE A 49 -0.31 -1.32 -17.60
N VAL A 50 0.34 -1.88 -16.57
CA VAL A 50 0.85 -1.09 -15.44
C VAL A 50 2.23 -0.57 -15.80
N TYR A 51 2.37 0.75 -15.82
CA TYR A 51 3.64 1.42 -16.10
C TYR A 51 3.99 2.44 -15.02
N PHE A 52 5.28 2.69 -14.86
CA PHE A 52 5.84 3.72 -13.99
C PHE A 52 6.32 4.89 -14.84
N PHE A 53 6.25 6.10 -14.30
CA PHE A 53 6.78 7.28 -14.99
C PHE A 53 8.30 7.29 -14.93
N SER A 54 8.97 7.63 -16.04
CA SER A 54 10.40 7.92 -16.03
C SER A 54 10.66 9.26 -15.34
N ILE A 55 11.82 9.39 -14.69
CA ILE A 55 12.24 10.67 -14.05
C ILE A 55 12.48 11.76 -15.11
N ASP A 56 12.93 11.35 -16.30
CA ASP A 56 13.04 12.20 -17.49
C ASP A 56 12.78 11.37 -18.77
N ASN A 57 13.06 11.94 -19.95
CA ASN A 57 12.89 11.24 -21.23
C ASN A 57 13.88 10.06 -21.43
N ASN A 58 14.77 9.79 -20.47
CA ASN A 58 15.70 8.67 -20.46
C ASN A 58 15.45 7.76 -19.23
N PRO A 59 14.80 6.60 -19.41
CA PRO A 59 14.56 5.62 -18.33
C PRO A 59 15.82 5.19 -17.56
N GLN A 60 17.01 5.32 -18.16
CA GLN A 60 18.29 5.03 -17.50
C GLN A 60 18.59 5.94 -16.30
N ASN A 61 18.00 7.13 -16.27
CA ASN A 61 18.15 8.08 -15.16
C ASN A 61 17.22 7.74 -13.98
N GLY A 62 16.39 6.70 -14.14
CA GLY A 62 15.55 6.13 -13.11
C GLY A 62 14.06 6.37 -13.34
N ILE A 63 13.26 5.75 -12.48
CA ILE A 63 11.79 5.77 -12.53
C ILE A 63 11.18 6.34 -11.24
N GLU A 64 10.05 7.00 -11.38
CA GLU A 64 9.21 7.45 -10.29
C GLU A 64 8.41 6.29 -9.71
N ASN A 65 8.10 6.35 -8.41
CA ASN A 65 7.34 5.32 -7.71
C ASN A 65 5.82 5.45 -7.88
N MET A 66 5.37 6.30 -8.80
CA MET A 66 3.96 6.43 -9.17
C MET A 66 3.66 5.53 -10.37
N PHE A 67 2.56 4.80 -10.29
CA PHE A 67 2.04 4.00 -11.41
C PHE A 67 0.56 4.31 -11.63
N TYR A 68 0.09 4.00 -12.84
CA TYR A 68 -1.32 4.03 -13.18
C TYR A 68 -1.88 2.60 -13.24
N ALA A 69 -3.09 2.42 -12.72
CA ALA A 69 -3.90 1.23 -12.91
C ALA A 69 -5.37 1.63 -12.92
N THR A 70 -6.19 0.91 -13.68
CA THR A 70 -7.65 1.07 -13.61
C THR A 70 -8.16 0.61 -12.24
N ARG A 71 -9.39 1.01 -11.88
CA ARG A 71 -10.00 0.56 -10.61
C ARG A 71 -10.09 -0.97 -10.50
N PHE A 72 -10.28 -1.65 -11.63
CA PHE A 72 -10.38 -3.11 -11.68
C PHE A 72 -9.01 -3.75 -11.59
N ASP A 73 -8.01 -3.21 -12.29
CA ASP A 73 -6.63 -3.73 -12.18
C ASP A 73 -6.03 -3.49 -10.80
N TYR A 74 -6.34 -2.38 -10.14
CA TYR A 74 -5.89 -2.16 -8.78
C TYR A 74 -6.51 -3.18 -7.81
N LEU A 75 -7.79 -3.55 -8.02
CA LEU A 75 -8.44 -4.63 -7.29
C LEU A 75 -7.81 -6.01 -7.59
N ARG A 76 -7.40 -6.26 -8.83
CA ARG A 76 -6.70 -7.49 -9.23
C ARG A 76 -5.33 -7.61 -8.56
N ILE A 77 -4.56 -6.53 -8.51
CA ILE A 77 -3.28 -6.46 -7.77
C ILE A 77 -3.51 -6.79 -6.29
N ALA A 78 -4.52 -6.17 -5.66
CA ALA A 78 -4.85 -6.44 -4.27
C ALA A 78 -5.29 -7.88 -4.03
N LYS A 79 -6.05 -8.46 -4.95
CA LYS A 79 -6.42 -9.87 -4.91
C LYS A 79 -5.20 -10.76 -4.99
N ALA A 80 -4.23 -10.47 -5.85
CA ALA A 80 -3.00 -11.25 -5.94
C ALA A 80 -2.18 -11.24 -4.64
N ILE A 81 -2.09 -10.09 -3.96
CA ILE A 81 -1.45 -9.98 -2.63
C ILE A 81 -2.16 -10.85 -1.60
N MET A 82 -3.49 -10.78 -1.57
CA MET A 82 -4.34 -11.58 -0.68
C MET A 82 -4.20 -13.08 -0.96
N ASP A 83 -4.28 -13.49 -2.22
CA ASP A 83 -4.12 -14.88 -2.65
C ASP A 83 -2.73 -15.41 -2.27
N ASP A 84 -1.66 -14.62 -2.43
CA ASP A 84 -0.32 -14.99 -2.00
C ASP A 84 -0.27 -15.27 -0.51
N TYR A 85 -0.85 -14.36 0.29
CA TYR A 85 -0.89 -14.47 1.75
C TYR A 85 -1.60 -15.77 2.19
N GLN A 86 -2.80 -16.02 1.65
CA GLN A 86 -3.64 -17.18 1.99
C GLN A 86 -3.00 -18.51 1.54
N ASN A 87 -2.38 -18.53 0.36
CA ASN A 87 -1.80 -19.75 -0.21
C ASN A 87 -0.33 -20.00 0.21
N ASN A 88 0.22 -19.16 1.09
CA ASN A 88 1.58 -19.30 1.63
C ASN A 88 2.68 -19.46 0.56
N THR A 89 2.54 -18.73 -0.55
CA THR A 89 3.55 -18.68 -1.61
C THR A 89 4.85 -18.05 -1.09
N CYS A 90 5.91 -17.98 -1.91
CA CYS A 90 7.12 -17.24 -1.53
C CYS A 90 6.80 -15.78 -1.13
N VAL A 91 5.95 -15.09 -1.91
CA VAL A 91 5.47 -13.75 -1.57
C VAL A 91 4.59 -13.78 -0.33
N GLY A 92 3.72 -14.78 -0.19
CA GLY A 92 2.89 -14.95 1.00
C GLY A 92 3.66 -15.08 2.30
N LYS A 93 4.77 -15.84 2.29
CA LYS A 93 5.69 -15.96 3.44
C LYS A 93 6.36 -14.62 3.75
N TYR A 94 6.78 -13.89 2.73
CA TYR A 94 7.37 -12.56 2.89
C TYR A 94 6.35 -11.54 3.45
N LEU A 95 5.08 -11.58 3.03
CA LEU A 95 4.03 -10.72 3.57
C LEU A 95 3.76 -11.02 5.06
N LYS A 96 3.76 -12.28 5.48
CA LYS A 96 3.68 -12.66 6.90
C LYS A 96 4.86 -12.10 7.69
N GLU A 97 6.08 -12.24 7.16
CA GLU A 97 7.27 -11.66 7.77
C GLU A 97 7.18 -10.12 7.88
N ILE A 98 6.66 -9.43 6.86
CA ILE A 98 6.40 -7.98 6.92
C ILE A 98 5.48 -7.65 8.09
N TYR A 99 4.39 -8.42 8.26
CA TYR A 99 3.45 -8.21 9.35
C TYR A 99 4.12 -8.45 10.71
N ASP A 100 4.85 -9.53 10.88
CA ASP A 100 5.52 -9.86 12.15
C ASP A 100 6.61 -8.84 12.52
N ARG A 101 7.30 -8.28 11.52
CA ARG A 101 8.40 -7.33 11.71
C ARG A 101 7.98 -5.86 11.65
N ARG A 102 6.69 -5.57 11.53
CA ARG A 102 6.17 -4.19 11.49
C ARG A 102 6.59 -3.41 12.74
N ILE A 103 6.76 -2.11 12.58
CA ILE A 103 7.18 -1.21 13.66
C ILE A 103 6.04 -0.29 14.08
N PRO A 104 5.94 0.09 15.36
CA PRO A 104 4.94 1.07 15.79
C PRO A 104 5.21 2.43 15.15
N LYS A 105 4.13 3.11 14.74
CA LYS A 105 4.22 4.49 14.22
C LYS A 105 4.37 5.54 15.32
N SER A 106 4.11 5.18 16.59
CA SER A 106 4.22 6.06 17.77
C SER A 106 3.56 7.43 17.58
N ILE A 107 2.37 7.45 16.96
CA ILE A 107 1.63 8.67 16.67
C ILE A 107 1.06 9.20 17.99
N ASN A 108 1.59 10.32 18.49
CA ASN A 108 1.03 11.01 19.65
C ASN A 108 -0.27 11.72 19.24
N PRO A 109 -1.42 11.42 19.87
CA PRO A 109 -2.68 12.08 19.54
C PRO A 109 -2.71 13.59 19.81
N ASN A 110 -1.77 14.11 20.63
CA ASN A 110 -1.70 15.53 21.00
C ASN A 110 -0.64 16.33 20.21
N ASP A 111 0.01 15.72 19.22
CA ASP A 111 0.98 16.42 18.37
C ASP A 111 0.23 17.02 17.17
N ASP A 112 -0.25 18.26 17.33
CA ASP A 112 -1.15 18.97 16.41
C ASP A 112 -0.54 19.27 15.02
N LEU A 113 0.70 18.85 14.75
CA LEU A 113 1.35 18.97 13.46
C LEU A 113 1.80 17.57 12.99
N LYS A 114 1.19 17.07 11.89
CA LYS A 114 1.64 15.92 11.06
C LYS A 114 1.03 14.55 11.38
N VAL A 115 -0.13 14.50 12.02
CA VAL A 115 -0.89 13.24 12.12
C VAL A 115 -1.40 12.88 10.72
N GLU A 116 -0.81 11.84 10.16
CA GLU A 116 -1.20 11.15 8.92
C GLU A 116 -2.72 11.18 8.67
N PRO A 117 -3.18 11.36 7.41
CA PRO A 117 -4.60 11.48 7.14
C PRO A 117 -5.38 10.24 7.61
N GLU A 118 -6.65 10.41 7.98
CA GLU A 118 -7.43 9.38 8.69
C GLU A 118 -7.48 8.04 7.95
N PHE A 119 -7.48 8.06 6.62
CA PHE A 119 -7.48 6.84 5.79
C PHE A 119 -6.17 6.03 5.84
N ASN A 120 -5.09 6.63 6.35
CA ASN A 120 -3.78 5.99 6.57
C ASN A 120 -3.43 5.86 8.07
N ARG A 121 -4.26 6.42 8.97
CA ARG A 121 -4.00 6.45 10.41
C ARG A 121 -4.07 5.05 11.00
N THR A 122 -2.90 4.51 11.32
CA THR A 122 -2.67 3.11 11.72
C THR A 122 -1.70 3.05 12.88
N TYR A 123 -1.68 1.96 13.64
CA TYR A 123 -0.76 1.84 14.78
C TYR A 123 0.65 1.42 14.37
N SER A 124 0.81 0.77 13.21
CA SER A 124 2.11 0.29 12.75
C SER A 124 2.31 0.43 11.24
N TYR A 125 3.56 0.24 10.81
CA TYR A 125 3.96 0.25 9.41
C TYR A 125 4.96 -0.86 9.14
N GLY A 126 4.85 -1.50 7.98
CA GLY A 126 5.78 -2.54 7.56
C GLY A 126 5.74 -2.76 6.06
N GLY A 127 6.90 -2.90 5.41
CA GLY A 127 6.98 -3.35 4.02
C GLY A 127 6.19 -2.54 2.99
N GLN A 128 6.06 -1.23 3.19
CA GLN A 128 5.22 -0.30 2.39
C GLN A 128 3.70 -0.34 2.68
N PHE A 129 3.28 -1.00 3.77
CA PHE A 129 1.89 -1.09 4.19
C PHE A 129 1.62 -0.39 5.52
N HIS A 130 0.47 0.29 5.58
CA HIS A 130 -0.18 0.74 6.80
C HIS A 130 -0.90 -0.45 7.45
N LEU A 131 -0.63 -0.71 8.74
CA LEU A 131 -1.04 -1.95 9.43
C LEU A 131 -1.65 -1.64 10.80
N ASP A 132 -2.47 -2.56 11.33
CA ASP A 132 -3.20 -2.40 12.59
C ASP A 132 -4.11 -1.17 12.59
N TYR A 133 -5.15 -1.20 11.75
CA TYR A 133 -6.14 -0.14 11.67
C TYR A 133 -7.00 -0.04 12.95
N PRO A 134 -7.24 1.17 13.47
CA PRO A 134 -8.20 1.36 14.56
C PRO A 134 -9.58 0.79 14.21
N GLY A 135 -10.11 -0.07 15.08
CA GLY A 135 -11.41 -0.72 14.88
C GLY A 135 -11.36 -2.08 14.17
N LEU A 136 -10.18 -2.53 13.72
CA LEU A 136 -9.96 -3.82 13.04
C LEU A 136 -8.90 -4.67 13.78
N LYS A 137 -8.93 -4.67 15.12
CA LYS A 137 -7.89 -5.31 15.96
C LYS A 137 -7.74 -6.82 15.74
N ASP A 138 -8.83 -7.50 15.40
CA ASP A 138 -8.86 -8.95 15.20
C ASP A 138 -8.66 -9.35 13.73
N LYS A 139 -8.13 -8.43 12.90
CA LYS A 139 -7.96 -8.63 11.46
C LYS A 139 -6.57 -8.21 11.01
N ILE A 140 -6.00 -8.99 10.11
CA ILE A 140 -4.76 -8.62 9.43
C ILE A 140 -5.14 -7.87 8.14
N VAL A 141 -4.96 -6.55 8.17
CA VAL A 141 -5.31 -5.67 7.05
C VAL A 141 -4.09 -4.95 6.53
N PHE A 142 -3.78 -5.20 5.26
CA PHE A 142 -2.73 -4.50 4.52
C PHE A 142 -3.34 -3.27 3.86
N GLY A 143 -2.96 -2.09 4.33
CA GLY A 143 -3.42 -0.81 3.81
C GLY A 143 -2.38 -0.10 2.97
N MET A 144 -2.82 0.52 1.88
CA MET A 144 -2.02 1.50 1.14
C MET A 144 -2.90 2.72 0.88
N GLY A 145 -2.36 3.92 1.06
CA GLY A 145 -3.08 5.13 0.68
C GLY A 145 -2.18 6.15 0.01
N GLY A 146 -2.82 7.08 -0.67
CA GLY A 146 -2.15 8.05 -1.53
C GLY A 146 -2.73 9.44 -1.39
N TYR A 147 -1.97 10.41 -1.90
CA TYR A 147 -2.41 11.79 -2.00
C TYR A 147 -3.78 11.89 -2.70
N GLY A 148 -4.60 12.85 -2.26
CA GLY A 148 -5.97 13.03 -2.77
C GLY A 148 -7.01 12.09 -2.14
N GLY A 149 -6.65 11.32 -1.10
CA GLY A 149 -7.59 10.49 -0.34
C GLY A 149 -7.75 9.06 -0.82
N LYS A 150 -6.91 8.61 -1.75
CA LYS A 150 -6.97 7.25 -2.29
C LYS A 150 -6.59 6.26 -1.21
N ALA A 151 -7.31 5.16 -1.11
CA ALA A 151 -7.02 4.12 -0.13
C ALA A 151 -7.41 2.74 -0.68
N ILE A 152 -6.65 1.73 -0.28
CA ILE A 152 -7.00 0.33 -0.44
C ILE A 152 -6.74 -0.41 0.86
N LEU A 153 -7.72 -1.19 1.31
CA LEU A 153 -7.60 -2.07 2.46
C LEU A 153 -7.84 -3.50 1.98
N ILE A 154 -6.90 -4.37 2.33
CA ILE A 154 -6.89 -5.79 1.97
C ILE A 154 -6.94 -6.59 3.27
N ASP A 155 -8.10 -7.13 3.62
CA ASP A 155 -8.25 -8.12 4.69
C ASP A 155 -7.75 -9.46 4.14
N VAL A 156 -6.49 -9.77 4.46
CA VAL A 156 -5.77 -10.88 3.82
C VAL A 156 -6.21 -12.25 4.30
N GLU A 157 -7.00 -12.32 5.37
CA GLU A 157 -7.50 -13.59 5.93
C GLU A 157 -8.95 -13.83 5.51
N ASP A 158 -9.82 -12.82 5.56
CA ASP A 158 -11.26 -13.00 5.33
C ASP A 158 -11.73 -12.66 3.90
N SER A 159 -10.81 -12.56 2.94
CA SER A 159 -11.12 -12.35 1.52
C SER A 159 -11.94 -11.09 1.22
N ARG A 160 -11.64 -9.97 1.90
CA ARG A 160 -12.32 -8.68 1.67
C ARG A 160 -11.34 -7.60 1.23
N ILE A 161 -11.69 -6.92 0.15
CA ILE A 161 -10.91 -5.80 -0.39
C ILE A 161 -11.83 -4.60 -0.56
N VAL A 162 -11.38 -3.44 -0.08
CA VAL A 162 -12.05 -2.17 -0.30
C VAL A 162 -11.09 -1.26 -1.04
N VAL A 163 -11.50 -0.80 -2.22
CA VAL A 163 -10.76 0.20 -3.01
C VAL A 163 -11.56 1.49 -2.99
N LEU A 164 -10.94 2.58 -2.56
CA LEU A 164 -11.50 3.91 -2.58
C LEU A 164 -10.65 4.82 -3.46
N ASN A 165 -11.26 5.32 -4.53
CA ASN A 165 -10.65 6.25 -5.46
C ASN A 165 -11.24 7.64 -5.25
N SER A 166 -10.39 8.59 -4.90
CA SER A 166 -10.74 10.01 -4.79
C SER A 166 -9.64 10.88 -5.38
N MET A 167 -10.01 12.10 -5.79
CA MET A 167 -9.05 13.10 -6.28
C MET A 167 -8.69 14.14 -5.23
N HIS A 168 -9.60 14.40 -4.29
CA HIS A 168 -9.43 15.39 -3.24
C HIS A 168 -9.78 14.79 -1.89
N TYR A 169 -8.97 15.14 -0.89
CA TYR A 169 -9.26 14.92 0.51
C TYR A 169 -8.68 16.10 1.28
N ASN A 170 -9.56 16.91 1.85
CA ASN A 170 -9.21 18.02 2.71
C ASN A 170 -10.26 18.13 3.82
N ASN A 171 -9.90 18.75 4.95
CA ASN A 171 -10.75 18.75 6.13
C ASN A 171 -12.04 19.57 5.98
N ASP A 172 -12.11 20.46 4.98
CA ASP A 172 -13.19 21.44 4.88
C ASP A 172 -14.32 21.01 3.94
N ARG A 173 -14.00 20.47 2.75
CA ARG A 173 -14.99 20.27 1.67
C ARG A 173 -15.04 18.86 1.11
N TYR A 174 -13.89 18.19 1.00
CA TYR A 174 -13.78 16.89 0.34
C TYR A 174 -13.43 15.75 1.31
N LYS A 175 -13.71 15.94 2.61
CA LYS A 175 -13.52 14.90 3.62
C LYS A 175 -14.62 13.85 3.49
N TYR A 176 -14.23 12.61 3.22
CA TYR A 176 -15.15 11.47 3.30
C TYR A 176 -15.06 10.78 4.66
N ASN A 177 -16.14 10.07 5.03
CA ASN A 177 -16.18 9.29 6.25
C ASN A 177 -15.37 7.99 6.09
N HIS A 178 -14.10 8.00 6.53
CA HIS A 178 -13.19 6.86 6.44
C HIS A 178 -13.73 5.62 7.16
N LYS A 179 -14.43 5.79 8.29
CA LYS A 179 -15.01 4.66 9.02
C LYS A 179 -16.09 3.97 8.16
N LYS A 180 -17.04 4.75 7.63
CA LYS A 180 -18.13 4.22 6.80
C LYS A 180 -17.64 3.59 5.50
N LEU A 181 -16.64 4.21 4.84
CA LEU A 181 -16.22 3.79 3.51
C LEU A 181 -15.08 2.77 3.50
N LEU A 182 -14.24 2.70 4.54
CA LEU A 182 -13.07 1.82 4.59
C LEU A 182 -13.18 0.78 5.72
N ILE A 183 -13.39 1.23 6.96
CA ILE A 183 -13.32 0.35 8.14
C ILE A 183 -14.56 -0.55 8.27
N ASP A 184 -15.75 0.02 8.21
CA ASP A 184 -17.01 -0.70 8.41
C ASP A 184 -17.24 -1.80 7.34
N PRO A 185 -16.91 -1.60 6.05
CA PRO A 185 -17.02 -2.67 5.06
C PRO A 185 -16.08 -3.86 5.33
N ILE A 186 -14.87 -3.61 5.84
CA ILE A 186 -13.96 -4.69 6.27
C ILE A 186 -14.49 -5.37 7.54
N LYS A 187 -14.95 -4.57 8.52
CA LYS A 187 -15.39 -5.05 9.83
C LYS A 187 -16.68 -5.86 9.78
N TYR A 188 -17.69 -5.38 9.06
CA TYR A 188 -19.05 -5.94 9.09
C TYR A 188 -19.43 -6.65 7.78
N GLY A 189 -18.61 -6.55 6.72
CA GLY A 189 -18.93 -7.07 5.40
C GLY A 189 -20.12 -6.35 4.76
N LYS A 190 -20.93 -7.06 3.96
CA LYS A 190 -22.07 -6.52 3.18
C LYS A 190 -23.10 -5.70 3.98
N LYS A 191 -23.07 -5.71 5.32
CA LYS A 191 -24.00 -4.96 6.19
C LYS A 191 -23.75 -3.44 6.19
N SER A 192 -22.60 -2.95 5.73
CA SER A 192 -22.19 -1.53 5.86
C SER A 192 -22.81 -0.55 4.86
N PHE A 193 -23.60 -1.02 3.88
CA PHE A 193 -24.22 -0.18 2.84
C PHE A 193 -25.75 -0.16 2.87
N LYS A 194 -26.37 -0.65 3.95
CA LYS A 194 -27.80 -0.47 4.18
C LYS A 194 -28.08 0.91 4.79
#